data_AF-A0A837HSX8-F1
#
_entry.id   AF-A0A837HSX8-F1
#
_cell.length_a   1.000
_cell.length_b   1.000
_cell.length_c   1.000
_cell.angle_alpha   90.00
_cell.angle_beta   90.00
_cell.angle_gamma   90.00
#
_symmetry.space_group_name_H-M   'P 1'
#
loop_
_entity.id
_entity.type
_entity.pdbx_description
1 polymer ?
#
loop_
_entity_poly.entity_id
_entity_poly.type
_entity_poly.pdbx_seq_one_letter_code
_entity_poly.pdbx_strand_id
1 'polypeptide(L)'
;MRLDYVVDIYQLGSDYKQIRIATFKFHEDDHKIEVDFQDHPAVFLCISEGIFDQKYARPGKVFPDDGLTFLENLKYHFRSGYITATEVREERVDNYGRLE
;
A
#
# COMPACT_ATOMS: atom_id res chain seq x y z
N MET A 1 11.42 -19.08 -1.68
CA MET A 1 10.97 -18.12 -0.66
C MET A 1 10.65 -16.85 -1.41
N ARG A 2 9.39 -16.43 -1.42
CA ARG A 2 8.95 -15.20 -2.09
C ARG A 2 8.84 -14.10 -1.03
N LEU A 3 9.34 -12.91 -1.34
CA LEU A 3 9.26 -11.77 -0.44
C LEU A 3 8.16 -10.83 -0.93
N ASP A 4 7.16 -10.64 -0.08
CA ASP A 4 6.11 -9.67 -0.29
C ASP A 4 6.34 -8.48 0.64
N TYR A 5 6.01 -7.28 0.17
CA TYR A 5 5.99 -6.07 0.98
C TYR A 5 4.56 -5.58 1.10
N VAL A 6 4.09 -5.28 2.30
CA VAL A 6 2.68 -5.02 2.56
C VAL A 6 2.47 -3.71 3.32
N VAL A 7 1.51 -2.92 2.86
CA VAL A 7 1.02 -1.70 3.52
C VAL A 7 -0.50 -1.78 3.63
N ASP A 8 -1.02 -1.61 4.84
CA ASP A 8 -2.45 -1.50 5.07
C ASP A 8 -2.88 -0.03 5.20
N ILE A 9 -4.02 0.33 4.62
CA ILE A 9 -4.66 1.62 4.77
C ILE A 9 -5.87 1.48 5.68
N TYR A 10 -5.91 2.30 6.72
CA TYR A 10 -7.00 2.35 7.70
C TYR A 10 -7.73 3.68 7.62
N GLN A 11 -9.05 3.64 7.80
CA GLN A 11 -9.88 4.81 7.99
C GLN A 11 -10.47 4.80 9.40
N LEU A 12 -10.49 5.96 10.05
CA LEU A 12 -11.16 6.13 11.34
C LEU A 12 -12.68 6.20 11.14
N GLY A 13 -13.38 5.19 11.67
CA GLY A 13 -14.84 5.13 11.68
C GLY A 13 -15.47 6.06 12.71
N SER A 14 -16.80 6.25 12.61
CA SER A 14 -17.58 7.08 13.54
C SER A 14 -17.58 6.57 14.98
N ASP A 15 -17.24 5.29 15.19
CA ASP A 15 -17.10 4.64 16.49
C ASP A 15 -15.67 4.70 17.05
N TYR A 16 -14.81 5.54 16.45
CA TYR A 16 -13.38 5.68 16.75
C TYR A 16 -12.56 4.41 16.53
N LYS A 17 -13.12 3.40 15.85
CA LYS A 17 -12.36 2.22 15.44
C LYS A 17 -11.73 2.46 14.08
N GLN A 18 -10.53 1.90 13.91
CA GLN A 18 -9.88 1.85 12.61
C GLN A 18 -10.43 0.68 11.81
N ILE A 19 -10.87 0.95 10.59
CA ILE A 19 -11.35 -0.04 9.63
C ILE A 19 -10.33 -0.08 8.49
N ARG A 20 -9.85 -1.28 8.15
CA ARG A 20 -8.95 -1.44 7.02
C ARG A 20 -9.73 -1.27 5.71
N ILE A 21 -9.36 -0.28 4.92
CA ILE A 21 -10.03 0.04 3.65
C ILE A 21 -9.25 -0.44 2.43
N ALA A 22 -7.93 -0.68 2.57
CA ALA A 22 -7.11 -1.26 1.52
C ALA A 22 -5.87 -1.97 2.06
N THR A 23 -5.35 -2.91 1.29
CA THR A 23 -4.05 -3.56 1.46
C THR A 23 -3.31 -3.50 0.12
N PHE A 24 -2.14 -2.87 0.13
CA PHE A 24 -1.21 -2.82 -0.98
C PHE A 24 -0.12 -3.86 -0.75
N LYS A 25 0.09 -4.74 -1.73
CA LYS A 25 1.08 -5.80 -1.68
C LYS A 25 2.00 -5.71 -2.89
N PHE A 26 3.28 -5.46 -2.66
CA PHE A 26 4.30 -5.51 -3.71
C PHE A 26 4.96 -6.90 -3.69
N HIS A 27 4.89 -7.58 -4.82
CA HIS A 27 5.55 -8.86 -5.03
C HIS A 27 6.91 -8.64 -5.66
N GLU A 28 7.99 -8.95 -4.94
CA GLU A 28 9.36 -8.70 -5.41
C GLU A 28 9.66 -9.46 -6.70
N ASP A 29 9.24 -10.73 -6.80
CA ASP A 29 9.50 -11.59 -7.95
C ASP A 29 8.87 -11.07 -9.26
N ASP A 30 7.66 -10.52 -9.17
CA ASP A 30 6.88 -10.08 -10.34
C ASP A 30 6.98 -8.58 -10.59
N HIS A 31 7.68 -7.85 -9.71
CA HIS A 31 7.74 -6.38 -9.70
C HIS A 31 6.36 -5.72 -9.84
N LYS A 32 5.34 -6.28 -9.18
CA LYS A 32 3.95 -5.85 -9.33
C LYS A 32 3.32 -5.52 -7.98
N ILE A 33 2.53 -4.45 -7.96
CA ILE A 33 1.61 -4.16 -6.87
C ILE A 33 0.25 -4.79 -7.13
N GLU A 34 -0.21 -5.59 -6.17
CA GLU A 34 -1.60 -6.00 -6.01
C GLU A 34 -2.26 -5.10 -4.96
N VAL A 35 -3.52 -4.71 -5.21
CA VAL A 35 -4.29 -3.91 -4.26
C VAL A 35 -5.63 -4.57 -4.02
N ASP A 36 -5.87 -4.97 -2.78
CA ASP A 36 -7.19 -5.35 -2.28
C ASP A 36 -7.79 -4.13 -1.60
N PHE A 37 -8.91 -3.61 -2.09
CA PHE A 37 -9.51 -2.40 -1.53
C PHE A 37 -11.04 -2.42 -1.58
N GLN A 38 -11.64 -1.81 -0.57
CA GLN A 38 -13.05 -1.43 -0.58
C GLN A 38 -13.21 -0.20 -1.49
N ASP A 39 -14.35 -0.04 -2.16
CA ASP A 39 -14.64 1.10 -3.05
C ASP A 39 -14.54 2.44 -2.28
N HIS A 40 -13.32 2.98 -2.23
CA HIS A 40 -12.96 4.13 -1.42
C HIS A 40 -12.23 5.16 -2.31
N PRO A 41 -12.77 6.38 -2.45
CA PRO A 41 -12.30 7.34 -3.46
C PRO A 41 -10.84 7.75 -3.27
N ALA A 42 -10.36 7.86 -2.03
CA ALA A 42 -8.96 8.19 -1.77
C ALA A 42 -7.98 7.09 -2.23
N VAL A 43 -8.40 5.81 -2.14
CA VAL A 43 -7.58 4.68 -2.58
C VAL A 43 -7.61 4.61 -4.10
N PHE A 44 -8.78 4.78 -4.71
CA PHE A 44 -8.94 4.86 -6.16
C PHE A 44 -8.04 5.93 -6.78
N LEU A 45 -8.10 7.17 -6.27
CA LEU A 45 -7.28 8.28 -6.76
C LEU A 45 -5.77 8.03 -6.58
N CYS A 46 -5.39 7.43 -5.45
CA CYS A 46 -4.00 7.04 -5.18
C CYS A 46 -3.45 6.08 -6.24
N ILE A 47 -4.26 5.10 -6.67
CA ILE A 47 -3.90 4.13 -7.71
C ILE A 47 -3.89 4.78 -9.09
N SER A 48 -4.93 5.55 -9.43
CA SER A 48 -5.13 6.07 -10.79
C SER A 48 -4.28 7.29 -11.12
N GLU A 49 -4.08 8.18 -10.15
CA GLU A 49 -3.38 9.45 -10.38
C GLU A 49 -1.93 9.44 -9.88
N GLY A 50 -1.52 8.42 -9.14
CA GLY A 50 -0.25 8.38 -8.43
C GLY A 50 -0.21 9.36 -7.25
N ILE A 51 0.83 9.23 -6.43
CA ILE A 51 1.05 10.03 -5.22
C ILE A 51 2.35 10.81 -5.32
N PHE A 52 2.49 11.93 -4.62
CA PHE A 52 3.75 12.67 -4.61
C PHE A 52 4.85 11.89 -3.89
N ASP A 53 6.05 11.90 -4.48
CA ASP A 53 7.28 11.43 -3.83
C ASP A 53 7.70 12.41 -2.74
N GLN A 54 7.31 12.09 -1.51
CA GLN A 54 7.59 12.90 -0.33
C GLN A 54 8.92 12.53 0.33
N LYS A 55 9.52 11.38 -0.01
CA LYS A 55 10.77 10.90 0.56
C LYS A 55 11.98 11.72 0.08
N TYR A 56 11.99 12.12 -1.19
CA TYR A 56 13.14 12.82 -1.78
C TYR A 56 12.94 14.33 -1.97
N ALA A 57 11.84 14.91 -1.49
CA ALA A 57 11.45 16.30 -1.74
C ALA A 57 11.51 16.69 -3.24
N ARG A 58 11.34 15.69 -4.13
CA ARG A 58 11.36 15.88 -5.57
C ARG A 58 9.93 16.14 -6.05
N PRO A 59 9.70 17.11 -6.95
CA PRO A 59 8.40 17.28 -7.58
C PRO A 59 8.20 16.16 -8.60
N GLY A 60 7.74 15.00 -8.14
CA GLY A 60 7.42 13.85 -8.98
C GLY A 60 6.29 13.04 -8.36
N LYS A 61 5.46 12.44 -9.21
CA LYS A 61 4.50 11.43 -8.77
C LYS A 61 5.13 10.05 -8.91
N VAL A 62 4.85 9.19 -7.94
CA VAL A 62 5.09 7.74 -7.99
C VAL A 62 3.76 7.04 -8.17
N PHE A 63 3.77 5.98 -8.96
CA PHE A 63 2.63 5.18 -9.37
C PHE A 63 2.80 3.74 -8.88
N PRO A 64 1.73 2.92 -8.87
CA PRO A 64 1.84 1.54 -8.44
C PRO A 64 2.93 0.73 -9.18
N ASP A 65 3.18 1.05 -10.45
CA ASP A 65 4.23 0.41 -11.26
C ASP A 65 5.66 0.75 -10.80
N ASP A 66 5.84 1.80 -9.98
CA ASP A 66 7.13 2.14 -9.33
C ASP A 66 7.43 1.23 -8.12
N GLY A 67 6.55 0.26 -7.82
CA GLY A 67 6.79 -0.84 -6.90
C GLY A 67 7.04 -0.39 -5.45
N LEU A 68 8.13 -0.87 -4.86
CA LEU A 68 8.45 -0.59 -3.45
C LEU A 68 8.53 0.92 -3.14
N THR A 69 8.99 1.73 -4.09
CA THR A 69 9.08 3.20 -3.89
C THR A 69 7.70 3.83 -3.70
N PHE A 70 6.68 3.31 -4.40
CA PHE A 70 5.30 3.72 -4.21
C PHE A 70 4.79 3.30 -2.82
N LEU A 71 5.03 2.05 -2.41
CA LEU A 71 4.65 1.55 -1.07
C LEU A 71 5.23 2.42 0.05
N GLU A 72 6.53 2.75 -0.02
CA GLU A 72 7.20 3.58 0.97
C GLU A 72 6.60 4.99 1.09
N ASN A 73 6.00 5.50 0.00
CA ASN A 73 5.40 6.82 -0.02
C ASN A 73 3.95 6.87 0.52
N LEU A 74 3.27 5.71 0.65
CA LEU A 74 1.88 5.63 1.12
C LEU A 74 1.70 6.22 2.52
N LYS A 75 2.67 6.03 3.44
CA LYS A 75 2.63 6.60 4.79
C LYS A 75 2.68 8.12 4.84
N TYR A 76 3.31 8.75 3.86
CA TYR A 76 3.35 10.21 3.76
C TYR A 76 2.12 10.76 3.07
N HIS A 77 1.55 10.00 2.13
CA HIS A 77 0.30 10.36 1.46
C HIS A 77 -0.90 10.24 2.41
N PHE A 78 -1.08 9.08 3.02
CA PHE A 78 -2.12 8.80 4.01
C PHE A 78 -1.60 9.06 5.44
N ARG A 79 -1.38 10.34 5.74
CA ARG A 79 -0.95 10.80 7.09
C ARG A 79 -2.01 11.59 7.84
N SER A 80 -3.23 11.68 7.29
CA SER A 80 -4.32 12.46 7.90
C SER A 80 -4.91 11.69 9.08
N GLY A 81 -5.37 12.38 10.12
CA GLY A 81 -5.96 11.74 11.31
C GLY A 81 -7.19 10.85 11.02
N TYR A 82 -7.75 10.92 9.81
CA TYR A 82 -8.89 10.13 9.38
C TYR A 82 -8.54 8.95 8.48
N ILE A 83 -7.41 9.00 7.76
CA ILE A 83 -6.93 7.92 6.89
C ILE A 83 -5.41 7.79 7.05
N THR A 84 -4.97 6.62 7.50
CA THR A 84 -3.58 6.35 7.84
C THR A 84 -3.08 5.10 7.14
N ALA A 85 -1.87 5.14 6.58
CA ALA A 85 -1.18 3.92 6.14
C ALA A 85 -0.24 3.40 7.24
N THR A 86 -0.01 2.09 7.26
CA THR A 86 1.05 1.48 8.06
C THR A 86 2.43 1.74 7.45
N GLU A 87 3.48 1.49 8.24
CA GLU A 87 4.81 1.25 7.68
C GLU A 87 4.78 0.01 6.77
N VAL A 88 5.77 -0.07 5.86
CA VAL A 88 5.97 -1.24 5.01
C VAL A 88 6.38 -2.43 5.88
N ARG A 89 5.68 -3.55 5.74
CA ARG A 89 5.99 -4.81 6.42
C ARG A 89 6.48 -5.84 5.42
N GLU A 90 7.54 -6.56 5.77
CA GLU A 90 8.03 -7.70 4.99
C GLU A 90 7.26 -8.97 5.37
N GLU A 91 6.69 -9.65 4.38
CA GLU A 91 6.05 -10.95 4.51
C GLU A 91 6.84 -11.99 3.72
N ARG A 92 7.38 -12.99 4.43
CA ARG A 92 8.00 -14.15 3.78
C ARG A 92 6.91 -15.15 3.42
N VAL A 93 6.79 -15.44 2.14
CA VAL A 93 5.88 -16.46 1.62
C VAL A 93 6.71 -17.70 1.29
N ASP A 94 6.67 -18.68 2.20
CA ASP A 94 7.24 -20.00 1.98
C ASP A 94 6.25 -20.86 1.19
N ASN A 95 6.66 -21.29 -0.01
CA ASN A 95 5.83 -22.06 -0.94
C ASN A 95 5.76 -23.56 -0.57
N TYR A 96 5.51 -23.87 0.71
CA TYR A 96 5.28 -25.25 1.17
C TYR A 96 3.80 -25.47 1.46
N GLY A 97 3.01 -25.72 0.41
CA GLY A 97 1.63 -26.14 0.58
C GLY A 97 0.74 -25.95 -0.65
N ARG A 98 1.02 -26.69 -1.73
CA ARG A 98 0.02 -27.20 -2.68
C ARG A 98 0.69 -28.19 -3.64
N LEU A 99 1.04 -29.34 -3.10
CA LEU A 99 1.01 -30.59 -3.85
C LEU A 99 -0.26 -31.29 -3.35
N GLU A 100 -1.37 -31.06 -4.05
CA GLU A 100 -2.49 -32.02 -4.09
C GLU A 100 -2.34 -32.86 -5.36
#